data_AF-A0A7S1V7G6-F1
#
_entry.id   AF-A0A7S1V7G6-F1
#
_cell.length_a   1.000
_cell.length_b   1.000
_cell.length_c   1.000
_cell.angle_alpha   90.00
_cell.angle_beta   90.00
_cell.angle_gamma   90.00
#
_symmetry.space_group_name_H-M   'P 1'
#
loop_
_entity.id
_entity.type
_entity.pdbx_description
1 polymer ?
#
loop_
_entity_poly.entity_id
_entity_poly.type
_entity_poly.pdbx_seq_one_letter_code
_entity_poly.pdbx_strand_id
1 'polypeptide(L)'
;GLERGRGEALQRLADSSRCMNEGETPFVVPVHAVESAGMASSVLNAYAYFGHPELWPRGFPLSQIAATREAQSSVVAQGAPSPSTADGTGCAMVGQFMQNGDPDVDAITRLTTYPDPMGKSPTVDLTFDADASMLLLEPFTYCPTNTQSTLHLRSAFMLMFIPMGVPFRVCDIWRGYFAQRLLWLIGGRTAFLPPVARQDRNPHSYHDDFMDELVLYKDTEAYLYFLSCWGPSPYATTLSDAAVELAEALADRGYWHGETVRGLVAFIQDMRMLGADDPALRNSSRSSTC
;
A
#
# COMPACT_ATOMS: atom_id res chain seq x y z
N GLY A 1 18.37 -11.46 -16.99
CA GLY A 1 18.09 -11.38 -15.55
C GLY A 1 16.71 -10.82 -15.31
N LEU A 2 16.52 -9.50 -15.48
CA LEU A 2 15.26 -8.80 -15.19
C LEU A 2 14.02 -9.35 -15.92
N GLU A 3 14.11 -9.75 -17.19
CA GLU A 3 12.92 -10.24 -17.92
C GLU A 3 12.39 -11.58 -17.40
N ARG A 4 13.28 -12.47 -16.91
CA ARG A 4 12.90 -13.77 -16.35
C ARG A 4 12.23 -13.60 -14.98
N GLY A 5 12.77 -12.72 -14.13
CA GLY A 5 12.19 -12.38 -12.82
C GLY A 5 10.85 -11.63 -12.92
N ARG A 6 10.68 -10.76 -13.93
CA ARG A 6 9.41 -10.06 -14.17
C ARG A 6 8.30 -11.03 -14.59
N GLY A 7 8.60 -11.99 -15.47
CA GLY A 7 7.64 -13.02 -15.88
C GLY A 7 7.18 -13.88 -14.71
N GLU A 8 8.13 -14.33 -13.87
CA GLU A 8 7.83 -15.15 -12.69
C GLU A 8 7.05 -14.38 -11.62
N ALA A 9 7.37 -13.10 -11.37
CA ALA A 9 6.66 -12.32 -10.36
C ALA A 9 5.23 -11.93 -10.80
N LEU A 10 5.04 -11.64 -12.10
CA LEU A 10 3.71 -11.48 -12.70
C LEU A 10 2.90 -12.78 -12.64
N GLN A 11 3.54 -13.91 -12.93
CA GLN A 11 2.92 -15.23 -12.82
C GLN A 11 2.52 -15.53 -11.37
N ARG A 12 3.36 -15.24 -10.37
CA ARG A 12 3.03 -15.39 -8.94
C ARG A 12 1.81 -14.56 -8.53
N LEU A 13 1.71 -13.30 -8.97
CA LEU A 13 0.51 -12.49 -8.68
C LEU A 13 -0.73 -13.04 -9.41
N ALA A 14 -0.58 -13.45 -10.68
CA ALA A 14 -1.67 -14.05 -11.44
C ALA A 14 -2.13 -15.40 -10.84
N ASP A 15 -1.22 -16.21 -10.31
CA ASP A 15 -1.53 -17.47 -9.64
C ASP A 15 -2.21 -17.20 -8.29
N SER A 16 -1.80 -16.16 -7.55
CA SER A 16 -2.51 -15.71 -6.33
C SER A 16 -3.92 -15.16 -6.59
N SER A 17 -4.23 -14.77 -7.84
CA SER A 17 -5.58 -14.40 -8.25
C SER A 17 -6.52 -15.60 -8.36
N ARG A 18 -5.97 -16.82 -8.49
CA ARG A 18 -6.72 -18.08 -8.57
C ARG A 18 -7.24 -18.56 -7.22
N CYS A 19 -6.86 -17.92 -6.11
CA CYS A 19 -7.40 -18.24 -4.78
C CYS A 19 -8.90 -17.93 -4.64
N MET A 20 -9.54 -17.34 -5.67
CA MET A 20 -11.01 -17.26 -5.75
C MET A 20 -11.69 -18.57 -6.22
N ASN A 21 -10.95 -19.52 -6.81
CA ASN A 21 -11.53 -20.74 -7.41
C ASN A 21 -10.85 -22.06 -7.00
N GLU A 22 -9.58 -22.06 -6.57
CA GLU A 22 -8.87 -23.29 -6.18
C GLU A 22 -8.09 -23.07 -4.88
N GLY A 23 -8.10 -24.08 -4.00
CA GLY A 23 -7.55 -24.06 -2.65
C GLY A 23 -6.02 -23.94 -2.54
N GLU A 24 -5.37 -23.27 -3.48
CA GLU A 24 -3.96 -22.87 -3.34
C GLU A 24 -3.87 -21.64 -2.44
N THR A 25 -3.22 -21.84 -1.30
CA THR A 25 -3.00 -20.79 -0.30
C THR A 25 -1.82 -19.93 -0.74
N PRO A 26 -1.96 -18.60 -0.86
CA PRO A 26 -0.83 -17.75 -1.14
C PRO A 26 0.16 -17.83 0.03
N PHE A 27 1.45 -17.78 -0.29
CA PHE A 27 2.50 -17.75 0.72
C PHE A 27 2.36 -16.44 1.52
N VAL A 28 1.90 -16.57 2.77
CA VAL A 28 1.82 -15.46 3.73
C VAL A 28 2.99 -15.63 4.69
N VAL A 29 3.92 -14.68 4.69
CA VAL A 29 4.84 -14.56 5.83
C VAL A 29 4.14 -13.69 6.87
N PRO A 30 3.84 -14.23 8.07
CA PRO A 30 3.38 -13.39 9.16
C PRO A 30 4.54 -12.50 9.59
N VAL A 31 4.54 -11.27 9.11
CA VAL A 31 5.39 -10.22 9.67
C VAL A 31 4.54 -9.53 10.72
N HIS A 32 4.98 -9.60 11.97
CA HIS A 32 4.31 -8.90 13.06
C HIS A 32 4.33 -7.40 12.79
N ALA A 33 3.17 -6.87 12.42
CA ALA A 33 2.96 -5.45 12.35
C ALA A 33 2.87 -4.87 13.77
N VAL A 34 3.26 -3.61 13.93
CA VAL A 34 3.22 -2.96 15.24
C VAL A 34 1.85 -2.37 15.47
N GLU A 35 1.15 -2.88 16.49
CA GLU A 35 -0.02 -2.23 17.05
C GLU A 35 0.42 -0.91 17.69
N SER A 36 -0.03 0.21 17.14
CA SER A 36 0.22 1.51 17.72
C SER A 36 -0.78 1.76 18.85
N ALA A 37 -0.26 2.19 20.01
CA ALA A 37 -1.09 2.50 21.17
C ALA A 37 -2.16 3.55 20.80
N GLY A 38 -3.43 3.15 20.80
CA GLY A 38 -4.55 4.00 20.43
C GLY A 38 -5.00 3.92 18.96
N MET A 39 -4.41 3.08 18.11
CA MET A 39 -4.97 2.76 16.79
C MET A 39 -5.67 1.41 16.75
N ALA A 40 -6.74 1.32 15.95
CA ALA A 40 -7.41 0.06 15.62
C ALA A 40 -6.74 -0.72 14.46
N SER A 41 -5.51 -0.34 14.09
CA SER A 41 -4.71 -0.95 13.03
C SER A 41 -3.23 -0.92 13.39
N SER A 42 -2.46 -1.71 12.65
CA SER A 42 -1.01 -1.76 12.74
C SER A 42 -0.35 -1.23 11.47
N VAL A 43 0.93 -0.87 11.56
CA VAL A 43 1.75 -0.51 10.40
C VAL A 43 2.96 -1.42 10.26
N LEU A 44 3.35 -1.65 9.01
CA LEU A 44 4.44 -2.52 8.62
C LEU A 44 5.34 -1.83 7.62
N ASN A 45 6.66 -1.91 7.81
CA ASN A 45 7.62 -1.41 6.84
C ASN A 45 8.05 -2.54 5.90
N ALA A 46 7.58 -2.51 4.65
CA ALA A 46 7.93 -3.51 3.65
C ALA A 46 9.43 -3.48 3.30
N TYR A 47 10.08 -2.32 3.32
CA TYR A 47 11.50 -2.21 2.95
C TYR A 47 12.40 -3.00 3.89
N ALA A 48 12.05 -3.05 5.18
CA ALA A 48 12.74 -3.89 6.17
C ALA A 48 12.71 -5.38 5.82
N TYR A 49 11.56 -5.88 5.33
CA TYR A 49 11.40 -7.27 4.93
C TYR A 49 12.25 -7.61 3.68
N PHE A 50 12.42 -6.66 2.77
CA PHE A 50 13.23 -6.82 1.56
C PHE A 50 14.69 -6.36 1.73
N GLY A 51 15.22 -6.35 2.96
CA GLY A 51 16.64 -6.17 3.25
C GLY A 51 17.10 -4.75 3.65
N HIS A 52 16.17 -3.79 3.77
CA HIS A 52 16.47 -2.39 4.08
C HIS A 52 15.72 -1.87 5.32
N PRO A 53 16.02 -2.38 6.54
CA PRO A 53 15.37 -1.93 7.79
C PRO A 53 15.69 -0.49 8.20
N GLU A 54 16.73 0.09 7.61
CA GLU A 54 17.14 1.48 7.77
C GLU A 54 16.24 2.47 7.00
N LEU A 55 15.55 2.02 5.95
CA LEU A 55 14.69 2.84 5.10
C LEU A 55 13.22 2.61 5.41
N TRP A 56 12.35 3.53 4.99
CA TRP A 56 10.89 3.35 4.98
C TRP A 56 10.28 3.97 3.72
N PRO A 57 9.14 3.43 3.23
CA PRO A 57 8.47 3.99 2.06
C PRO A 57 7.85 5.36 2.36
N ARG A 58 7.73 6.20 1.33
CA ARG A 58 7.13 7.54 1.44
C ARG A 58 5.73 7.48 2.04
N GLY A 59 5.49 8.34 3.02
CA GLY A 59 4.21 8.42 3.74
C GLY A 59 4.04 7.39 4.84
N PHE A 60 5.11 6.69 5.23
CA PHE A 60 5.11 5.91 6.46
C PHE A 60 4.93 6.85 7.68
N PRO A 61 4.10 6.49 8.68
CA PRO A 61 3.92 7.32 9.87
C PRO A 61 5.23 7.51 10.65
N LEU A 62 5.68 8.77 10.80
CA LEU A 62 6.97 9.07 11.40
C LEU A 62 7.07 8.60 12.86
N SER A 63 5.97 8.67 13.63
CA SER A 63 5.99 8.23 15.04
C SER A 63 6.17 6.71 15.17
N GLN A 64 5.92 5.96 14.10
CA GLN A 64 5.93 4.50 14.12
C GLN A 64 7.26 3.91 13.64
N ILE A 65 8.14 4.70 13.02
CA ILE A 65 9.41 4.21 12.44
C ILE A 65 10.24 3.42 13.46
N ALA A 66 10.46 3.98 14.65
CA ALA A 66 11.30 3.37 15.67
C ALA A 66 10.70 2.05 16.19
N ALA A 67 9.41 2.08 16.57
CA ALA A 67 8.70 0.92 17.09
C ALA A 67 8.61 -0.20 16.05
N THR A 68 8.29 0.13 14.80
CA THR A 68 8.26 -0.82 13.68
C THR A 68 9.62 -1.43 13.40
N ARG A 69 10.70 -0.64 13.44
CA ARG A 69 12.07 -1.16 13.28
C ARG A 69 12.43 -2.16 14.37
N GLU A 70 12.15 -1.85 15.64
CA GLU A 70 12.42 -2.74 16.77
C GLU A 70 11.66 -4.06 16.62
N ALA A 71 10.35 -3.98 16.35
CA ALA A 71 9.51 -5.16 16.20
C ALA A 71 9.95 -6.04 15.01
N GLN A 72 10.20 -5.45 13.84
CA GLN A 72 10.58 -6.23 12.65
C GLN A 72 12.01 -6.77 12.72
N SER A 73 12.94 -6.10 13.43
CA SER A 73 14.29 -6.63 13.66
C SER A 73 14.29 -7.95 14.44
N SER A 74 13.34 -8.10 15.38
CA SER A 74 13.16 -9.31 16.18
C SER A 74 12.62 -10.49 15.37
N VAL A 75 11.81 -10.22 14.33
CA VAL A 75 11.21 -11.24 13.45
C VAL A 75 12.23 -11.76 12.43
N VAL A 76 13.00 -10.87 11.81
CA VAL A 76 14.04 -11.26 10.84
C VAL A 76 15.12 -12.12 11.51
N ALA A 77 15.45 -11.85 12.78
CA ALA A 77 16.41 -12.64 13.55
C ALA A 77 15.91 -14.05 13.94
N GLN A 78 14.59 -14.28 13.99
CA GLN A 78 14.00 -15.57 14.37
C GLN A 78 13.72 -16.49 13.17
N GLY A 79 14.06 -16.04 11.96
CA GLY A 79 13.65 -16.67 10.71
C GLY A 79 12.18 -16.35 10.41
N ALA A 80 11.87 -16.08 9.14
CA ALA A 80 10.50 -15.84 8.71
C ALA A 80 9.61 -16.98 9.25
N PRO A 81 8.57 -16.68 10.07
CA PRO A 81 7.72 -17.73 10.59
C PRO A 81 7.13 -18.54 9.42
N SER A 82 7.05 -19.86 9.61
CA SER A 82 6.43 -20.79 8.67
C SER A 82 5.05 -20.26 8.27
N PRO A 83 4.66 -20.34 6.98
CA PRO A 83 3.40 -19.80 6.48
C PRO A 83 2.23 -20.25 7.37
N SER A 84 1.60 -19.30 8.05
CA SER A 84 0.41 -19.60 8.85
C SER A 84 -0.80 -19.55 7.93
N THR A 85 -1.37 -20.71 7.67
CA THR A 85 -2.64 -20.94 6.95
C THR A 85 -3.86 -20.50 7.76
N ALA A 86 -3.76 -19.43 8.55
CA ALA A 86 -4.88 -18.89 9.30
C ALA A 86 -5.88 -18.30 8.29
N ASP A 87 -6.81 -19.15 7.91
CA ASP A 87 -8.02 -18.98 7.11
C ASP A 87 -7.90 -18.93 5.58
N GLY A 88 -6.70 -18.92 4.97
CA GLY A 88 -6.53 -19.20 3.53
C GLY A 88 -7.42 -18.42 2.54
N THR A 89 -7.95 -17.25 2.93
CA THR A 89 -9.12 -16.62 2.27
C THR A 89 -8.84 -15.25 1.64
N GLY A 90 -7.58 -14.84 1.51
CA GLY A 90 -7.20 -13.55 0.93
C GLY A 90 -6.40 -13.67 -0.38
N CYS A 91 -6.85 -13.00 -1.44
CA CYS A 91 -6.10 -12.88 -2.71
C CYS A 91 -5.29 -11.58 -2.74
N ALA A 92 -4.05 -11.61 -3.21
CA ALA A 92 -3.35 -10.39 -3.58
C ALA A 92 -4.01 -9.79 -4.83
N MET A 93 -4.71 -8.66 -4.66
CA MET A 93 -5.37 -7.97 -5.78
C MET A 93 -4.63 -6.71 -6.22
N VAL A 94 -3.73 -6.21 -5.38
CA VAL A 94 -2.81 -5.13 -5.71
C VAL A 94 -1.42 -5.55 -5.28
N GLY A 95 -0.45 -5.49 -6.19
CA GLY A 95 0.94 -5.82 -5.95
C GLY A 95 1.84 -4.61 -6.13
N GLN A 96 2.60 -4.22 -5.10
CA GLN A 96 3.66 -3.22 -5.17
C GLN A 96 5.01 -3.94 -5.29
N PHE A 97 5.70 -3.78 -6.42
CA PHE A 97 7.05 -4.32 -6.55
C PHE A 97 8.06 -3.36 -5.93
N MET A 98 9.10 -3.92 -5.30
CA MET A 98 10.29 -3.17 -4.90
C MET A 98 10.98 -2.59 -6.14
N GLN A 99 11.77 -1.54 -5.93
CA GLN A 99 12.51 -0.87 -7.01
C GLN A 99 13.95 -0.68 -6.57
N ASN A 100 14.89 -1.28 -7.29
CA ASN A 100 16.32 -1.04 -7.06
C ASN A 100 16.70 0.39 -7.51
N GLY A 101 17.89 0.88 -7.16
CA GLY A 101 18.33 2.24 -7.49
C GLY A 101 17.90 3.24 -6.40
N ASP A 102 17.07 4.22 -6.78
CA ASP A 102 16.52 5.27 -5.90
C ASP A 102 15.02 5.02 -5.62
N PRO A 103 14.69 4.16 -4.62
CA PRO A 103 13.30 3.80 -4.31
C PRO A 103 12.49 4.98 -3.78
N ASP A 104 11.18 4.78 -3.66
CA ASP A 104 10.27 5.79 -3.14
C ASP A 104 10.28 5.88 -1.60
N VAL A 105 11.34 6.48 -1.07
CA VAL A 105 11.42 6.95 0.32
C VAL A 105 10.84 8.37 0.44
N ASP A 106 10.67 8.88 1.66
CA ASP A 106 10.27 10.28 1.89
C ASP A 106 11.46 11.26 1.81
N ALA A 107 11.16 12.55 1.77
CA ALA A 107 12.16 13.62 1.74
C ALA A 107 13.04 13.64 2.99
N ILE A 108 12.51 13.34 4.18
CA ILE A 108 13.29 13.24 5.42
C ILE A 108 14.40 12.20 5.28
N THR A 109 14.08 11.01 4.76
CA THR A 109 15.06 9.95 4.50
C THR A 109 16.12 10.45 3.55
N ARG A 110 15.75 11.07 2.42
CA ARG A 110 16.73 11.60 1.45
C ARG A 110 17.64 12.65 2.07
N LEU A 111 17.07 13.64 2.77
CA LEU A 111 17.81 14.74 3.40
C LEU A 111 18.77 14.28 4.50
N THR A 112 18.47 13.18 5.17
CA THR A 112 19.24 12.71 6.34
C THR A 112 20.19 11.55 6.03
N THR A 113 19.94 10.79 4.97
CA THR A 113 20.67 9.55 4.66
C THR A 113 21.41 9.59 3.33
N TYR A 114 20.99 10.41 2.36
CA TYR A 114 21.63 10.45 1.04
C TYR A 114 22.87 11.34 1.08
N PRO A 115 23.95 11.00 0.34
CA PRO A 115 25.21 11.73 0.40
C PRO A 115 25.13 13.10 -0.29
N ASP A 116 24.18 13.31 -1.21
CA ASP A 116 23.85 14.62 -1.78
C ASP A 116 22.43 15.05 -1.39
N PRO A 117 22.27 15.72 -0.24
CA PRO A 117 20.96 16.15 0.25
C PRO A 117 20.33 17.26 -0.62
N MET A 118 21.07 17.81 -1.59
CA MET A 118 20.54 18.78 -2.54
C MET A 118 19.98 18.13 -3.81
N GLY A 119 20.05 16.79 -3.91
CA GLY A 119 19.50 16.01 -5.01
C GLY A 119 20.05 16.39 -6.37
N LYS A 120 21.32 16.83 -6.44
CA LYS A 120 21.98 17.28 -7.68
C LYS A 120 22.68 16.14 -8.41
N SER A 121 22.93 15.01 -7.75
CA SER A 121 23.49 13.80 -8.36
C SER A 121 22.73 12.54 -7.91
N PRO A 122 22.38 11.62 -8.82
CA PRO A 122 21.83 10.32 -8.46
C PRO A 122 22.98 9.47 -7.90
N THR A 123 23.08 9.39 -6.58
CA THR A 123 24.19 8.69 -5.89
C THR A 123 23.77 7.37 -5.24
N VAL A 124 22.49 7.01 -5.31
CA VAL A 124 21.93 5.88 -4.57
C VAL A 124 21.64 4.72 -5.51
N ASP A 125 22.30 3.60 -5.25
CA ASP A 125 22.12 2.34 -5.98
C ASP A 125 21.81 1.23 -4.99
N LEU A 126 20.56 1.23 -4.49
CA LEU A 126 20.09 0.24 -3.53
C LEU A 126 19.59 -1.02 -4.25
N THR A 127 19.78 -2.17 -3.63
CA THR A 127 19.31 -3.46 -4.15
C THR A 127 18.50 -4.18 -3.09
N PHE A 128 17.20 -4.30 -3.32
CA PHE A 128 16.31 -5.11 -2.49
C PHE A 128 16.57 -6.61 -2.72
N ASP A 129 16.24 -7.42 -1.71
CA ASP A 129 16.31 -8.87 -1.79
C ASP A 129 15.41 -9.41 -2.91
N ALA A 130 16.03 -9.98 -3.94
CA ALA A 130 15.34 -10.54 -5.11
C ALA A 130 14.82 -11.97 -4.86
N ASP A 131 15.34 -12.65 -3.85
CA ASP A 131 14.99 -14.03 -3.49
C ASP A 131 13.90 -14.08 -2.41
N ALA A 132 13.58 -12.94 -1.80
CA ALA A 132 12.49 -12.82 -0.84
C ALA A 132 11.14 -13.30 -1.40
N SER A 133 10.35 -13.96 -0.57
CA SER A 133 8.98 -14.34 -0.93
C SER A 133 8.06 -13.11 -0.96
N MET A 134 6.94 -13.21 -1.68
CA MET A 134 5.89 -12.19 -1.64
C MET A 134 5.42 -11.94 -0.20
N LEU A 135 5.31 -10.68 0.18
CA LEU A 135 4.79 -10.24 1.47
C LEU A 135 3.33 -9.81 1.30
N LEU A 136 2.39 -10.60 1.82
CA LEU A 136 0.96 -10.29 1.79
C LEU A 136 0.57 -9.53 3.07
N LEU A 137 -0.07 -8.37 2.94
CA LEU A 137 -0.58 -7.64 4.10
C LEU A 137 -1.89 -8.27 4.62
N GLU A 138 -1.94 -8.50 5.93
CA GLU A 138 -3.17 -8.87 6.62
C GLU A 138 -4.15 -7.69 6.71
N PRO A 139 -5.47 -7.93 6.79
CA PRO A 139 -6.43 -6.88 7.11
C PRO A 139 -6.04 -6.10 8.37
N PHE A 140 -6.27 -4.79 8.37
CA PHE A 140 -5.86 -3.86 9.43
C PHE A 140 -4.33 -3.76 9.64
N THR A 141 -3.54 -4.17 8.64
CA THR A 141 -2.11 -3.86 8.54
C THR A 141 -1.89 -2.94 7.35
N TYR A 142 -1.30 -1.76 7.57
CA TYR A 142 -1.02 -0.80 6.52
C TYR A 142 0.48 -0.70 6.20
N CYS A 143 0.80 -0.52 4.93
CA CYS A 143 2.12 -0.07 4.45
C CYS A 143 1.91 0.85 3.24
N PRO A 144 2.58 2.00 3.13
CA PRO A 144 2.44 2.87 1.97
C PRO A 144 2.68 2.13 0.65
N THR A 145 1.83 2.40 -0.33
CA THR A 145 2.04 2.03 -1.74
C THR A 145 1.88 3.25 -2.62
N ASN A 146 2.60 3.30 -3.73
CA ASN A 146 2.53 4.39 -4.69
C ASN A 146 1.97 3.90 -6.03
N THR A 147 2.10 4.67 -7.10
CA THR A 147 1.66 4.27 -8.46
C THR A 147 2.75 3.61 -9.28
N GLN A 148 4.01 3.77 -8.90
CA GLN A 148 5.15 3.24 -9.64
C GLN A 148 5.30 1.76 -9.33
N SER A 149 5.63 0.96 -10.34
CA SER A 149 5.81 -0.49 -10.17
C SER A 149 4.68 -1.14 -9.37
N THR A 150 3.44 -0.72 -9.64
CA THR A 150 2.24 -1.26 -8.99
C THR A 150 1.36 -1.95 -10.02
N LEU A 151 0.94 -3.16 -9.72
CA LEU A 151 0.02 -3.94 -10.53
C LEU A 151 -1.32 -4.05 -9.81
N HIS A 152 -2.39 -3.70 -10.51
CA HIS A 152 -3.76 -3.94 -10.07
C HIS A 152 -4.32 -5.11 -10.86
N LEU A 153 -4.94 -6.07 -10.18
CA LEU A 153 -5.77 -7.07 -10.83
C LEU A 153 -7.10 -6.44 -11.28
N ARG A 154 -7.77 -7.09 -12.23
CA ARG A 154 -9.03 -6.61 -12.81
C ARG A 154 -10.11 -6.31 -11.77
N SER A 155 -10.18 -7.15 -10.73
CA SER A 155 -11.08 -6.99 -9.58
C SER A 155 -10.82 -5.74 -8.72
N ALA A 156 -9.68 -5.09 -8.90
CA ALA A 156 -9.27 -3.89 -8.17
C ALA A 156 -9.09 -2.66 -9.07
N PHE A 157 -9.52 -2.70 -10.34
CA PHE A 157 -9.36 -1.59 -11.28
C PHE A 157 -10.07 -0.30 -10.83
N MET A 158 -11.21 -0.42 -10.14
CA MET A 158 -11.91 0.74 -9.55
C MET A 158 -11.04 1.52 -8.55
N LEU A 159 -10.02 0.88 -7.98
CA LEU A 159 -9.11 1.47 -6.99
C LEU A 159 -7.85 2.11 -7.61
N MET A 160 -7.78 2.19 -8.94
CA MET A 160 -6.69 2.89 -9.65
C MET A 160 -6.89 4.41 -9.69
N PHE A 161 -8.07 4.92 -9.31
CA PHE A 161 -8.38 6.35 -9.30
C PHE A 161 -7.42 7.13 -8.39
N ILE A 162 -6.77 8.18 -8.92
CA ILE A 162 -5.90 9.07 -8.15
C ILE A 162 -6.67 10.32 -7.73
N PRO A 163 -6.69 10.69 -6.43
CA PRO A 163 -7.48 11.80 -5.97
C PRO A 163 -6.96 13.15 -6.48
N MET A 164 -7.87 13.95 -7.03
CA MET A 164 -7.59 15.30 -7.54
C MET A 164 -7.60 16.33 -6.40
N GLY A 165 -6.83 17.41 -6.53
CA GLY A 165 -6.75 18.48 -5.52
C GLY A 165 -5.97 18.09 -4.25
N VAL A 166 -5.38 16.90 -4.22
CA VAL A 166 -4.43 16.46 -3.20
C VAL A 166 -3.01 16.70 -3.75
N PRO A 167 -2.02 17.15 -2.93
CA PRO A 167 -0.68 17.42 -3.41
C PRO A 167 -0.06 16.22 -4.14
N PHE A 168 0.77 16.49 -5.16
CA PHE A 168 1.30 15.46 -6.05
C PHE A 168 2.09 14.37 -5.31
N ARG A 169 2.85 14.74 -4.28
CA ARG A 169 3.61 13.81 -3.43
C ARG A 169 2.77 13.15 -2.32
N VAL A 170 1.45 13.29 -2.36
CA VAL A 170 0.53 12.79 -1.32
C VAL A 170 -0.57 11.92 -1.94
N CYS A 171 -1.07 12.29 -3.13
CA CYS A 171 -2.27 11.71 -3.72
C CYS A 171 -2.17 10.20 -3.97
N ASP A 172 -1.02 9.71 -4.46
CA ASP A 172 -0.80 8.30 -4.76
C ASP A 172 -0.69 7.43 -3.51
N ILE A 173 -0.07 7.96 -2.45
CA ILE A 173 0.09 7.33 -1.14
C ILE A 173 -1.27 7.20 -0.43
N TRP A 174 -2.03 8.30 -0.33
CA TRP A 174 -3.35 8.29 0.30
C TRP A 174 -4.33 7.38 -0.46
N ARG A 175 -4.23 7.33 -1.79
CA ARG A 175 -4.93 6.36 -2.62
C ARG A 175 -4.49 4.92 -2.31
N GLY A 176 -3.21 4.68 -2.07
CA GLY A 176 -2.69 3.37 -1.66
C GLY A 176 -3.35 2.86 -0.37
N TYR A 177 -3.46 3.71 0.64
CA TYR A 177 -4.16 3.39 1.90
C TYR A 177 -5.67 3.24 1.74
N PHE A 178 -6.30 4.10 0.94
CA PHE A 178 -7.71 3.99 0.56
C PHE A 178 -8.00 2.64 -0.11
N ALA A 179 -7.15 2.23 -1.06
CA ALA A 179 -7.27 0.95 -1.75
C ALA A 179 -7.10 -0.23 -0.77
N GLN A 180 -6.09 -0.20 0.10
CA GLN A 180 -5.90 -1.24 1.12
C GLN A 180 -7.15 -1.45 1.97
N ARG A 181 -7.76 -0.35 2.46
CA ARG A 181 -8.97 -0.44 3.29
C ARG A 181 -10.14 -1.10 2.55
N LEU A 182 -10.36 -0.73 1.29
CA LEU A 182 -11.48 -1.21 0.47
C LEU A 182 -11.28 -2.65 -0.01
N LEU A 183 -10.04 -3.04 -0.32
CA LEU A 183 -9.72 -4.42 -0.71
C LEU A 183 -10.16 -5.41 0.35
N TRP A 184 -9.99 -5.09 1.63
CA TRP A 184 -10.40 -5.97 2.73
C TRP A 184 -11.90 -6.27 2.72
N LEU A 185 -12.74 -5.31 2.28
CA LEU A 185 -14.20 -5.51 2.22
C LEU A 185 -14.61 -6.55 1.19
N ILE A 186 -13.79 -6.80 0.17
CA ILE A 186 -14.03 -7.82 -0.86
C ILE A 186 -13.13 -9.06 -0.67
N GLY A 187 -12.40 -9.12 0.44
CA GLY A 187 -11.41 -10.15 0.75
C GLY A 187 -10.17 -10.16 -0.15
N GLY A 188 -9.92 -9.03 -0.82
CA GLY A 188 -8.66 -8.74 -1.47
C GLY A 188 -7.64 -8.19 -0.47
N ARG A 189 -6.38 -8.22 -0.87
CA ARG A 189 -5.24 -7.73 -0.08
C ARG A 189 -4.21 -7.06 -0.98
N THR A 190 -3.36 -6.26 -0.34
CA THR A 190 -2.17 -5.68 -0.97
C THR A 190 -0.96 -6.56 -0.67
N ALA A 191 -0.13 -6.80 -1.67
CA ALA A 191 1.12 -7.54 -1.55
C ALA A 191 2.30 -6.68 -1.95
N PHE A 192 3.44 -6.94 -1.34
CA PHE A 192 4.75 -6.43 -1.76
C PHE A 192 5.56 -7.56 -2.38
N LEU A 193 6.24 -7.27 -3.49
CA LEU A 193 6.93 -8.27 -4.31
C LEU A 193 8.39 -7.88 -4.53
N PRO A 194 9.27 -8.88 -4.78
CA PRO A 194 10.66 -8.65 -5.14
C PRO A 194 10.86 -7.63 -6.28
N PRO A 195 12.05 -7.01 -6.38
CA PRO A 195 12.30 -5.97 -7.36
C PRO A 195 12.23 -6.47 -8.80
N VAL A 196 11.43 -5.79 -9.63
CA VAL A 196 11.33 -6.05 -11.08
C VAL A 196 11.76 -4.85 -11.93
N ALA A 197 12.06 -3.73 -11.28
CA ALA A 197 12.45 -2.48 -11.91
C ALA A 197 13.60 -1.83 -11.15
N ARG A 198 14.35 -0.99 -11.85
CA ARG A 198 15.33 -0.07 -11.29
C ARG A 198 14.82 1.35 -11.51
N GLN A 199 14.83 2.16 -10.46
CA GLN A 199 14.40 3.55 -10.47
C GLN A 199 15.61 4.46 -10.58
N ASP A 200 15.67 5.21 -11.66
CA ASP A 200 16.61 6.32 -11.88
C ASP A 200 15.84 7.63 -11.73
N ARG A 201 16.10 8.38 -10.66
CA ARG A 201 15.44 9.67 -10.44
C ARG A 201 16.23 10.80 -11.08
N ASN A 202 15.48 11.75 -11.64
CA ASN A 202 16.05 13.01 -12.09
C ASN A 202 16.51 13.84 -10.88
N PRO A 203 17.54 14.68 -11.03
CA PRO A 203 17.88 15.66 -10.01
C PRO A 203 16.68 16.55 -9.64
N HIS A 204 16.44 16.73 -8.34
CA HIS A 204 15.36 17.55 -7.80
C HIS A 204 15.69 18.01 -6.37
N SER A 205 15.01 19.05 -5.90
CA SER A 205 15.20 19.60 -4.57
C SER A 205 14.48 18.73 -3.52
N TYR A 206 15.24 18.01 -2.70
CA TYR A 206 14.66 17.25 -1.58
C TYR A 206 14.02 18.14 -0.51
N HIS A 207 14.44 19.41 -0.41
CA HIS A 207 13.79 20.37 0.47
C HIS A 207 12.39 20.74 -0.04
N ASP A 208 12.21 20.93 -1.34
CA ASP A 208 10.90 21.24 -1.91
C ASP A 208 9.98 20.02 -1.79
N ASP A 209 10.51 18.82 -2.00
CA ASP A 209 9.81 17.57 -1.72
C ASP A 209 9.33 17.49 -0.26
N PHE A 210 10.18 17.89 0.70
CA PHE A 210 9.80 17.93 2.12
C PHE A 210 8.60 18.86 2.35
N MET A 211 8.58 20.02 1.71
CA MET A 211 7.46 20.97 1.80
C MET A 211 6.18 20.39 1.19
N ASP A 212 6.28 19.68 0.06
CA ASP A 212 5.14 19.02 -0.60
C ASP A 212 4.63 17.79 0.16
N GLU A 213 5.45 17.21 1.04
CA GLU A 213 5.13 16.02 1.84
C GLU A 213 4.62 16.33 3.26
N LEU A 214 4.57 17.60 3.68
CA LEU A 214 4.18 17.98 5.05
C LEU A 214 2.86 17.35 5.53
N VAL A 215 1.89 17.22 4.61
CA VAL A 215 0.60 16.59 4.88
C VAL A 215 0.76 15.12 5.26
N LEU A 216 1.68 14.38 4.62
CA LEU A 216 1.94 12.98 4.98
C LEU A 216 2.48 12.87 6.40
N TYR A 217 3.46 13.70 6.76
CA TYR A 217 4.09 13.64 8.07
C TYR A 217 3.13 14.00 9.21
N LYS A 218 2.20 14.90 8.93
CA LYS A 218 1.25 15.41 9.92
C LYS A 218 0.01 14.53 10.06
N ASP A 219 -0.59 14.13 8.94
CA ASP A 219 -1.98 13.67 8.93
C ASP A 219 -2.12 12.15 8.67
N THR A 220 -1.06 11.44 8.26
CA THR A 220 -1.15 10.00 7.93
C THR A 220 -1.68 9.17 9.09
N GLU A 221 -1.26 9.43 10.33
CA GLU A 221 -1.72 8.64 11.48
C GLU A 221 -3.22 8.79 11.71
N ALA A 222 -3.71 10.03 11.73
CA ALA A 222 -5.14 10.30 11.86
C ALA A 222 -5.94 9.72 10.68
N TYR A 223 -5.38 9.75 9.48
CA TYR A 223 -5.96 9.14 8.28
C TYR A 223 -6.11 7.62 8.42
N LEU A 224 -5.04 6.92 8.83
CA LEU A 224 -5.06 5.47 9.05
C LEU A 224 -6.01 5.07 10.19
N TYR A 225 -6.02 5.83 11.28
CA TYR A 225 -6.99 5.63 12.36
C TYR A 225 -8.43 5.69 11.84
N PHE A 226 -8.75 6.74 11.08
CA PHE A 226 -10.07 6.88 10.49
C PHE A 226 -10.42 5.72 9.56
N LEU A 227 -9.53 5.35 8.63
CA LEU A 227 -9.78 4.23 7.71
C LEU A 227 -10.06 2.93 8.47
N SER A 228 -9.37 2.69 9.57
CA SER A 228 -9.51 1.49 10.39
C SER A 228 -10.86 1.41 11.09
N CYS A 229 -11.35 2.54 11.57
CA CYS A 229 -12.64 2.63 12.25
C CYS A 229 -13.82 2.78 11.27
N TRP A 230 -13.56 3.19 10.03
CA TRP A 230 -14.59 3.36 9.02
C TRP A 230 -15.12 2.01 8.53
N GLY A 231 -16.43 1.93 8.29
CA GLY A 231 -17.08 0.82 7.62
C GLY A 231 -18.18 1.31 6.66
N PRO A 232 -18.49 0.53 5.61
CA PRO A 232 -19.51 0.89 4.64
C PRO A 232 -20.91 0.91 5.29
N SER A 233 -21.81 1.72 4.74
CA SER A 233 -23.20 1.72 5.15
C SER A 233 -23.89 0.39 4.79
N PRO A 234 -25.03 0.05 5.42
CA PRO A 234 -25.82 -1.13 5.03
C PRO A 234 -26.34 -1.09 3.58
N TYR A 235 -26.24 0.06 2.90
CA TYR A 235 -26.71 0.24 1.52
C TYR A 235 -25.61 0.01 0.48
N ALA A 236 -24.33 0.05 0.88
CA ALA A 236 -23.24 -0.27 -0.02
C ALA A 236 -23.16 -1.78 -0.25
N THR A 237 -23.27 -2.19 -1.51
CA THR A 237 -23.31 -3.61 -1.90
C THR A 237 -22.10 -4.05 -2.71
N THR A 238 -21.45 -3.12 -3.41
CA THR A 238 -20.27 -3.38 -4.23
C THR A 238 -19.04 -2.60 -3.77
N LEU A 239 -17.87 -2.96 -4.31
CA LEU A 239 -16.63 -2.22 -4.13
C LEU A 239 -16.80 -0.75 -4.52
N SER A 240 -17.47 -0.48 -5.64
CA SER A 240 -17.71 0.87 -6.12
C SER A 240 -18.59 1.69 -5.17
N ASP A 241 -19.65 1.10 -4.61
CA ASP A 241 -20.51 1.77 -3.63
C ASP A 241 -19.69 2.19 -2.40
N ALA A 242 -18.92 1.25 -1.84
CA ALA A 242 -18.06 1.50 -0.70
C ALA A 242 -16.95 2.53 -1.00
N ALA A 243 -16.40 2.52 -2.22
CA ALA A 243 -15.39 3.48 -2.62
C ALA A 243 -15.93 4.91 -2.66
N VAL A 244 -17.15 5.10 -3.18
CA VAL A 244 -17.82 6.41 -3.20
C VAL A 244 -18.13 6.88 -1.77
N GLU A 245 -18.73 6.03 -0.94
CA GLU A 245 -19.03 6.38 0.46
C GLU A 245 -17.77 6.75 1.26
N LEU A 246 -16.68 6.00 1.09
CA LEU A 246 -15.42 6.31 1.75
C LEU A 246 -14.83 7.63 1.23
N ALA A 247 -14.91 7.88 -0.08
CA ALA A 247 -14.44 9.13 -0.68
C ALA A 247 -15.21 10.34 -0.15
N GLU A 248 -16.53 10.23 0.00
CA GLU A 248 -17.38 11.24 0.63
C GLU A 248 -16.97 11.47 2.09
N ALA A 249 -16.81 10.40 2.87
CA ALA A 249 -16.41 10.51 4.27
C ALA A 249 -15.01 11.11 4.47
N LEU A 250 -14.10 10.90 3.52
CA LEU A 250 -12.79 11.55 3.46
C LEU A 250 -12.88 13.02 3.06
N ALA A 251 -13.80 13.35 2.14
CA ALA A 251 -14.04 14.74 1.73
C ALA A 251 -14.65 15.58 2.87
N ASP A 252 -15.60 15.01 3.61
CA ASP A 252 -16.20 15.66 4.80
C ASP A 252 -15.18 15.96 5.90
N ARG A 253 -14.09 15.19 5.95
CA ARG A 253 -12.96 15.37 6.89
C ARG A 253 -11.86 16.28 6.35
N GLY A 254 -12.00 16.79 5.12
CA GLY A 254 -11.02 17.66 4.50
C GLY A 254 -9.76 16.95 4.00
N TYR A 255 -9.74 15.62 3.96
CA TYR A 255 -8.64 14.89 3.32
C TYR A 255 -8.77 14.99 1.79
N TRP A 256 -9.97 14.80 1.25
CA TRP A 256 -10.25 14.93 -0.17
C TRP A 256 -11.18 16.12 -0.45
N HIS A 257 -11.38 16.46 -1.72
CA HIS A 257 -12.29 17.53 -2.12
C HIS A 257 -13.53 16.96 -2.80
N GLY A 258 -14.63 17.71 -2.83
CA GLY A 258 -15.86 17.27 -3.53
C GLY A 258 -15.65 17.00 -5.04
N GLU A 259 -14.66 17.64 -5.66
CA GLU A 259 -14.23 17.34 -7.03
C GLU A 259 -13.63 15.94 -7.15
N THR A 260 -12.87 15.50 -6.14
CA THR A 260 -12.31 14.15 -6.05
C THR A 260 -13.43 13.11 -6.07
N VAL A 261 -14.49 13.31 -5.29
CA VAL A 261 -15.66 12.42 -5.23
C VAL A 261 -16.35 12.34 -6.58
N ARG A 262 -16.64 13.48 -7.22
CA ARG A 262 -17.24 13.51 -8.56
C ARG A 262 -16.37 12.82 -9.61
N GLY A 263 -15.05 13.02 -9.54
CA GLY A 263 -14.09 12.35 -10.41
C GLY A 263 -14.07 10.84 -10.21
N LEU A 264 -14.14 10.37 -8.97
CA LEU A 264 -14.23 8.94 -8.66
C LEU A 264 -15.51 8.32 -9.24
N VAL A 265 -16.65 8.98 -9.08
CA VAL A 265 -17.93 8.51 -9.66
C VAL A 265 -17.83 8.40 -11.19
N ALA A 266 -17.28 9.41 -11.86
CA ALA A 266 -17.08 9.38 -13.31
C ALA A 266 -16.12 8.25 -13.73
N PHE A 267 -14.99 8.10 -13.01
CA PHE A 267 -14.02 7.04 -13.26
C PHE A 267 -14.61 5.64 -13.11
N ILE A 268 -15.43 5.42 -12.07
CA ILE A 268 -16.15 4.15 -11.87
C ILE A 268 -17.09 3.87 -13.04
N GLN A 269 -17.80 4.88 -13.55
CA GLN A 269 -18.66 4.74 -14.73
C GLN A 269 -17.85 4.33 -15.96
N ASP A 270 -16.72 4.98 -16.22
CA ASP A 270 -15.82 4.65 -17.33
C ASP A 270 -15.31 3.20 -17.21
N MET A 271 -14.89 2.79 -16.01
CA MET A 271 -14.43 1.43 -15.75
C MET A 271 -15.53 0.38 -15.98
N ARG A 272 -16.77 0.68 -15.58
CA ARG A 272 -17.93 -0.18 -15.87
C ARG A 272 -18.18 -0.29 -17.38
N MET A 273 -18.02 0.80 -18.13
CA MET A 273 -18.15 0.78 -19.60
C MET A 273 -17.05 -0.05 -20.27
N LEU A 274 -15.84 -0.04 -19.71
CA LEU A 274 -14.73 -0.92 -20.11
C LEU A 274 -14.89 -2.37 -19.63
N GLY A 275 -16.01 -2.65 -18.94
CA GLY A 275 -16.38 -3.96 -18.44
C GLY A 275 -15.55 -4.42 -17.25
N ALA A 276 -14.91 -3.51 -16.50
CA ALA A 276 -14.17 -3.85 -15.27
C ALA A 276 -15.09 -4.51 -14.23
N ASP A 277 -14.50 -5.36 -13.38
CA ASP A 277 -15.25 -6.07 -12.37
C ASP A 277 -15.63 -5.12 -11.22
N ASP A 278 -16.82 -5.31 -10.64
CA ASP A 278 -17.28 -4.58 -9.44
C ASP A 278 -17.72 -5.61 -8.39
N PRO A 279 -16.77 -6.18 -7.63
CA PRO A 279 -17.06 -7.28 -6.72
C PRO A 279 -18.04 -6.88 -5.62
N ALA A 280 -18.91 -7.82 -5.22
CA ALA A 280 -19.77 -7.64 -4.06
C ALA A 280 -18.96 -7.59 -2.77
N LEU A 281 -19.39 -6.77 -1.81
CA LEU A 281 -18.79 -6.74 -0.48
C LEU A 281 -19.03 -8.09 0.22
N ARG A 282 -18.00 -8.61 0.90
CA ARG A 282 -18.15 -9.78 1.77
C ARG A 282 -18.90 -9.34 3.03
N ASN A 283 -19.88 -10.14 3.47
CA ASN A 283 -20.50 -10.00 4.79
C ASN A 283 -19.41 -10.12 5.86
N SER A 284 -18.85 -9.00 6.31
CA SER A 284 -17.76 -9.01 7.28
C SER A 284 -18.34 -8.93 8.69
N SER A 285 -18.36 -10.09 9.36
CA SER A 285 -18.43 -10.19 10.81
C SER A 285 -17.09 -9.74 11.41
N ARG A 286 -16.86 -8.43 11.44
CA ARG A 286 -16.00 -7.67 12.37
C ARG A 286 -15.84 -6.25 11.83
N SER A 287 -16.77 -5.38 12.21
CA SER A 287 -16.37 -4.03 12.58
C SER A 287 -15.43 -4.22 13.77
N SER A 288 -14.14 -3.92 13.62
CA SER A 288 -13.35 -3.53 14.78
C SER A 288 -14.09 -2.31 15.33
N THR A 289 -14.75 -2.52 16.46
CA THR A 289 -15.43 -1.44 17.17
C THR A 289 -14.32 -0.55 17.72
N CYS A 290 -13.95 0.46 16.94
CA CYS A 290 -13.76 1.77 17.52
C CYS A 290 -15.16 2.31 17.88
#